data_AF-A0A2D4QY29-F1
#
_entry.id   AF-A0A2D4QY29-F1
#
_cell.length_a   1.000
_cell.length_b   1.000
_cell.length_c   1.000
_cell.angle_alpha   90.00
_cell.angle_beta   90.00
_cell.angle_gamma   90.00
#
_symmetry.space_group_name_H-M   'P 1'
#
loop_
_entity.id
_entity.type
_entity.pdbx_description
1 polymer ?
#
loop_
_entity_poly.entity_id
_entity_poly.type
_entity_poly.pdbx_seq_one_letter_code
_entity_poly.pdbx_strand_id
1 'polypeptide(L)'
;EQELEKIAASNKIQLLGLESVDEQLNIFNHIPFDDQMEMVFSELNNGQKSIQDFKDLQQAYKEQALSILCDFASNEKLAGNTALFLDNRNKIWMPKMIDMMGEESVFFAVGAGHLCGEHGLIALFKKEGFDLKAIKL
;
A
#
# COMPACT_ATOMS: atom_id res chain seq x y z
N GLU A 1 -9.38 -6.19 1.61
CA GLU A 1 -9.09 -7.23 0.60
C GLU A 1 -10.23 -8.21 0.46
N GLN A 2 -10.49 -9.07 1.46
CA GLN A 2 -11.55 -10.10 1.40
C GLN A 2 -12.94 -9.60 0.95
N GLU A 3 -13.39 -8.43 1.41
CA GLU A 3 -14.68 -7.89 0.97
C GLU A 3 -14.68 -7.49 -0.52
N LEU A 4 -13.57 -6.96 -1.04
CA LEU A 4 -13.43 -6.65 -2.46
C LEU A 4 -13.35 -7.93 -3.31
N GLU A 5 -12.67 -8.96 -2.82
CA GLU A 5 -12.62 -10.27 -3.50
C GLU A 5 -14.00 -10.92 -3.59
N LYS A 6 -14.81 -10.84 -2.52
CA LYS A 6 -16.21 -11.31 -2.55
C LYS A 6 -17.04 -10.54 -3.58
N ILE A 7 -16.85 -9.22 -3.67
CA ILE A 7 -17.53 -8.39 -4.68
C ILE A 7 -17.10 -8.82 -6.09
N ALA A 8 -15.80 -9.00 -6.33
CA ALA A 8 -15.28 -9.46 -7.62
C ALA A 8 -15.86 -10.84 -8.00
N ALA A 9 -15.83 -11.81 -7.07
CA ALA A 9 -16.38 -13.14 -7.28
C ALA A 9 -17.87 -13.13 -7.61
N SER A 10 -18.67 -12.34 -6.89
CA SER A 10 -20.12 -12.23 -7.15
C SER A 10 -20.44 -11.58 -8.50
N ASN A 11 -19.55 -10.72 -8.99
CA ASN A 11 -19.65 -10.08 -10.31
C ASN A 11 -18.88 -10.81 -11.42
N LYS A 12 -18.28 -11.97 -11.14
CA LYS A 12 -17.44 -12.75 -12.07
C LYS A 12 -16.29 -11.93 -12.67
N ILE A 13 -15.75 -11.00 -11.91
CA ILE A 13 -14.56 -10.22 -12.27
C ILE A 13 -13.34 -11.09 -11.98
N GLN A 14 -12.44 -11.20 -12.96
CA GLN A 14 -11.19 -11.93 -12.79
C GLN A 14 -10.33 -11.26 -11.72
N LEU A 15 -9.82 -12.06 -10.79
CA LEU A 15 -8.87 -11.60 -9.78
C LEU A 15 -7.44 -11.78 -10.29
N LEU A 16 -6.70 -10.68 -10.32
CA LEU A 16 -5.29 -10.63 -10.67
C LEU A 16 -4.51 -10.00 -9.51
N GLY A 17 -3.37 -10.58 -9.17
CA GLY A 17 -2.46 -10.05 -8.15
C GLY A 17 -1.34 -9.24 -8.79
N LEU A 18 -0.96 -8.12 -8.16
CA LEU A 18 0.25 -7.37 -8.52
C LEU A 18 1.52 -8.07 -8.02
N GLU A 19 1.38 -8.89 -6.99
CA GLU A 19 2.38 -9.78 -6.42
C GLU A 19 1.69 -10.95 -5.70
N SER A 20 2.47 -11.98 -5.38
CA SER A 20 2.10 -13.13 -4.58
C SER A 20 2.37 -12.90 -3.09
N VAL A 21 1.71 -13.70 -2.25
CA VAL A 21 1.94 -13.69 -0.79
C VAL A 21 3.41 -13.97 -0.46
N ASP A 22 4.04 -14.92 -1.17
CA ASP A 22 5.45 -15.27 -0.95
C ASP A 22 6.39 -14.11 -1.32
N GLU A 23 6.12 -13.39 -2.41
CA GLU A 23 6.88 -12.18 -2.79
C GLU A 23 6.79 -11.11 -1.70
N GLN A 24 5.60 -10.89 -1.13
CA GLN A 24 5.41 -9.92 -0.05
C GLN A 24 6.10 -10.36 1.25
N LEU A 25 6.00 -11.64 1.64
CA LEU A 25 6.65 -12.17 2.84
C LEU A 25 8.18 -12.16 2.73
N ASN A 26 8.73 -12.36 1.53
CA ASN A 26 10.16 -12.30 1.27
C ASN A 26 10.77 -10.91 1.52
N ILE A 27 9.97 -9.85 1.64
CA ILE A 27 10.45 -8.52 2.04
C ILE A 27 11.15 -8.60 3.41
N PHE A 28 10.61 -9.36 4.35
CA PHE A 28 11.19 -9.49 5.70
C PHE A 28 12.55 -10.20 5.69
N ASN A 29 12.82 -11.06 4.71
CA ASN A 29 14.14 -11.69 4.58
C ASN A 29 15.27 -10.68 4.26
N HIS A 30 14.91 -9.47 3.83
CA HIS A 30 15.84 -8.38 3.56
C HIS A 30 16.01 -7.43 4.76
N ILE A 31 15.31 -7.69 5.87
CA ILE A 31 15.38 -6.91 7.11
C ILE A 31 16.19 -7.71 8.13
N PRO A 32 17.25 -7.14 8.75
CA PRO A 32 17.97 -7.79 9.82
C PRO A 32 17.04 -8.31 10.92
N PHE A 33 17.34 -9.49 11.46
CA PHE A 33 16.46 -10.12 12.45
C PHE A 33 16.28 -9.26 13.71
N ASP A 34 17.32 -8.56 14.15
CA ASP A 34 17.25 -7.65 15.31
C ASP A 34 16.27 -6.49 15.05
N ASP A 35 16.27 -5.92 13.85
CA ASP A 35 15.33 -4.87 13.44
C ASP A 35 13.89 -5.43 13.39
N GLN A 36 13.70 -6.66 12.88
CA GLN A 36 12.38 -7.32 12.91
C GLN A 36 11.86 -7.51 14.35
N MET A 37 12.74 -7.88 15.28
CA MET A 37 12.39 -8.00 16.70
C MET A 37 12.05 -6.64 17.32
N GLU A 38 12.79 -5.59 16.98
CA GLU A 38 12.50 -4.23 17.42
C GLU A 38 11.13 -3.75 16.94
N MET A 39 10.76 -4.04 15.68
CA MET A 39 9.42 -3.76 15.16
C MET A 39 8.33 -4.39 16.05
N VAL A 40 8.49 -5.66 16.45
CA VAL A 40 7.52 -6.33 17.34
C VAL A 40 7.51 -5.73 18.75
N PHE A 41 8.67 -5.52 19.36
CA PHE A 41 8.76 -4.99 20.73
C PHE A 41 8.28 -3.54 20.83
N SER A 42 8.53 -2.72 19.81
CA SER A 42 8.06 -1.33 19.78
C SER A 42 6.53 -1.25 19.84
N GLU A 43 5.83 -2.17 19.16
CA GLU A 43 4.38 -2.28 19.20
C GLU A 43 3.86 -2.76 20.56
N LEU A 44 4.50 -3.78 21.14
CA LEU A 44 4.11 -4.33 22.44
C LEU A 44 4.33 -3.32 23.58
N ASN A 45 5.46 -2.61 23.56
CA ASN A 45 5.82 -1.64 24.59
C ASN A 45 4.97 -0.36 24.51
N ASN A 46 4.42 -0.05 23.33
CA ASN A 46 3.63 1.17 23.10
C ASN A 46 2.15 0.89 22.77
N GLY A 47 1.59 -0.20 23.29
CA GLY A 47 0.25 -0.68 22.89
C GLY A 47 -0.87 0.37 22.95
N GLN A 48 -0.90 1.24 23.96
CA GLN A 48 -1.90 2.32 24.02
C GLN A 48 -1.75 3.32 22.86
N LYS A 49 -0.52 3.70 22.53
CA LYS A 49 -0.24 4.57 21.38
C LYS A 49 -0.61 3.86 20.08
N SER A 50 -0.27 2.59 19.91
CA SER A 50 -0.63 1.83 18.71
C SER A 50 -2.14 1.69 18.50
N ILE A 51 -2.91 1.53 19.58
CA ILE A 51 -4.39 1.56 19.52
C ILE A 51 -4.89 2.94 19.08
N GLN A 52 -4.28 4.02 19.56
CA GLN A 52 -4.67 5.38 19.17
C GLN A 52 -4.30 5.66 17.70
N ASP A 53 -3.07 5.34 17.29
CA ASP A 53 -2.59 5.45 15.91
C ASP A 53 -3.52 4.69 14.94
N PHE A 54 -4.01 3.49 15.33
CA PHE A 54 -4.97 2.72 14.54
C PHE A 54 -6.36 3.38 14.44
N LYS A 55 -6.83 4.06 15.49
CA LYS A 55 -8.09 4.82 15.44
C LYS A 55 -7.95 6.04 14.52
N ASP A 56 -6.83 6.74 14.63
CA ASP A 56 -6.54 7.93 13.82
C ASP A 56 -6.40 7.55 12.34
N LEU A 57 -5.75 6.42 12.04
CA LEU A 57 -5.68 5.88 10.68
C LEU A 57 -7.07 5.57 10.11
N GLN A 58 -7.94 4.93 10.89
CA GLN A 58 -9.33 4.66 10.46
C GLN A 58 -10.12 5.94 10.22
N GLN A 59 -9.95 6.96 11.06
CA GLN A 59 -10.60 8.25 10.88
C GLN A 59 -10.11 8.93 9.60
N ALA A 60 -8.79 8.97 9.38
CA ALA A 60 -8.20 9.52 8.17
C ALA A 60 -8.70 8.80 6.90
N TYR A 61 -8.88 7.48 6.94
CA TYR A 61 -9.48 6.72 5.84
C TYR A 61 -10.92 7.15 5.56
N LYS A 62 -11.75 7.31 6.59
CA LYS A 62 -13.16 7.74 6.44
C LYS A 62 -13.27 9.16 5.89
N GLU A 63 -12.37 10.04 6.29
CA GLU A 63 -12.31 11.43 5.84
C GLU A 63 -11.62 11.60 4.48
N GLN A 64 -11.10 10.51 3.90
CA GLN A 64 -10.31 10.54 2.67
C GLN A 64 -9.09 11.47 2.78
N ALA A 65 -8.53 11.59 3.99
CA ALA A 65 -7.41 12.47 4.32
C ALA A 65 -6.07 11.86 3.88
N LEU A 66 -5.84 11.82 2.57
CA LEU A 66 -4.69 11.13 1.97
C LEU A 66 -3.35 11.58 2.56
N SER A 67 -3.15 12.88 2.84
CA SER A 67 -1.91 13.37 3.44
C SER A 67 -1.60 12.71 4.78
N ILE A 68 -2.61 12.55 5.64
CA ILE A 68 -2.46 11.89 6.95
C ILE A 68 -2.13 10.41 6.75
N LEU A 69 -2.79 9.73 5.80
CA LEU A 69 -2.48 8.34 5.47
C LEU A 69 -1.04 8.18 4.94
N CYS A 70 -0.55 9.15 4.16
CA CYS A 70 0.84 9.18 3.70
C CYS A 70 1.81 9.34 4.89
N ASP A 71 1.50 10.24 5.83
CA ASP A 71 2.33 10.49 7.00
C ASP A 71 2.42 9.24 7.89
N PHE A 72 1.32 8.49 8.05
CA PHE A 72 1.36 7.20 8.72
C PHE A 72 2.24 6.18 8.00
N ALA A 73 2.23 6.17 6.66
CA ALA A 73 3.03 5.26 5.85
C ALA A 73 4.53 5.64 5.80
N SER A 74 4.87 6.89 6.10
CA SER A 74 6.26 7.40 6.16
C SER A 74 6.81 7.49 7.58
N ASN A 75 5.99 7.22 8.61
CA ASN A 75 6.37 7.33 10.02
C ASN A 75 7.48 6.34 10.44
N GLU A 76 8.15 6.68 11.54
CA GLU A 76 9.30 6.02 12.19
C GLU A 76 9.18 4.51 12.37
N LYS A 77 7.97 3.95 12.45
CA LYS A 77 7.75 2.48 12.51
C LYS A 77 8.26 1.74 11.26
N LEU A 78 8.35 2.44 10.14
CA LEU A 78 8.94 1.96 8.88
C LEU A 78 10.30 2.62 8.59
N ALA A 79 10.83 3.47 9.47
CA ALA A 79 12.02 4.27 9.18
C ALA A 79 13.22 3.36 8.86
N GLY A 80 13.66 3.43 7.60
CA GLY A 80 14.70 2.60 7.01
C GLY A 80 14.19 1.66 5.92
N ASN A 81 12.93 1.23 5.98
CA ASN A 81 12.37 0.18 5.12
C ASN A 81 11.22 0.64 4.22
N THR A 82 10.86 1.93 4.20
CA THR A 82 9.84 2.48 3.28
C THR A 82 10.08 2.07 1.83
N ALA A 83 11.35 2.08 1.41
CA ALA A 83 11.72 1.65 0.06
C ALA A 83 11.40 0.17 -0.19
N LEU A 84 11.58 -0.70 0.82
CA LEU A 84 11.30 -2.14 0.73
C LEU A 84 9.79 -2.41 0.72
N PHE A 85 9.04 -1.78 1.63
CA PHE A 85 7.62 -2.04 1.80
C PHE A 85 6.73 -1.34 0.78
N LEU A 86 7.20 -0.26 0.13
CA LEU A 86 6.38 0.56 -0.78
C LEU A 86 7.09 0.82 -2.11
N ASP A 87 8.19 1.57 -2.13
CA ASP A 87 8.74 2.11 -3.38
C ASP A 87 9.18 1.04 -4.38
N ASN A 88 9.86 -0.01 -3.90
CA ASN A 88 10.32 -1.11 -4.76
C ASN A 88 9.14 -1.90 -5.32
N ARG A 89 8.11 -2.14 -4.51
CA ARG A 89 6.88 -2.80 -4.95
C ARG A 89 6.16 -1.96 -6.00
N ASN A 90 6.01 -0.66 -5.78
CA ASN A 90 5.41 0.25 -6.75
C ASN A 90 6.15 0.23 -8.09
N LYS A 91 7.49 0.20 -8.08
CA LYS A 91 8.31 0.09 -9.31
C LYS A 91 8.10 -1.23 -10.03
N ILE A 92 7.96 -2.34 -9.30
CA ILE A 92 7.68 -3.68 -9.87
C ILE A 92 6.25 -3.77 -10.41
N TRP A 93 5.28 -3.16 -9.71
CA TRP A 93 3.88 -3.20 -10.10
C TRP A 93 3.60 -2.33 -11.32
N MET A 94 4.30 -1.21 -11.50
CA MET A 94 3.97 -0.22 -12.54
C MET A 94 3.90 -0.80 -13.97
N PRO A 95 4.90 -1.57 -14.46
CA PRO A 95 4.79 -2.21 -15.77
C PRO A 95 3.60 -3.17 -15.86
N LYS A 96 3.37 -4.00 -14.82
CA LYS A 96 2.24 -4.93 -14.78
C LYS A 96 0.90 -4.19 -14.86
N MET A 97 0.76 -3.08 -14.13
CA MET A 97 -0.44 -2.26 -14.15
C MET A 97 -0.68 -1.65 -15.53
N ILE A 98 0.36 -1.13 -16.18
CA ILE A 98 0.26 -0.56 -17.54
C ILE A 98 -0.15 -1.63 -18.55
N ASP A 99 0.47 -2.82 -18.48
CA ASP A 99 0.13 -3.95 -19.36
C ASP A 99 -1.34 -4.35 -19.19
N MET A 100 -1.81 -4.53 -17.95
CA MET A 100 -3.21 -4.89 -17.65
C MET A 100 -4.20 -3.82 -18.14
N MET A 101 -3.88 -2.53 -17.97
CA MET A 101 -4.71 -1.42 -18.46
C MET A 101 -4.73 -1.29 -19.99
N GLY A 102 -3.72 -1.84 -20.68
CA GLY A 102 -3.68 -1.87 -22.14
C GLY A 102 -4.67 -2.86 -22.76
N GLU A 103 -5.10 -3.87 -21.98
CA GLU A 103 -6.02 -4.90 -22.43
C GLU A 103 -7.48 -4.55 -22.12
N GLU A 104 -7.75 -4.04 -20.91
CA GLU A 104 -9.10 -3.71 -20.46
C GLU A 104 -9.13 -2.66 -19.35
N SER A 105 -10.35 -2.25 -18.94
CA SER A 105 -10.53 -1.39 -17.77
C SER A 105 -10.31 -2.17 -16.49
N VAL A 106 -9.32 -1.76 -15.68
CA VAL A 106 -8.93 -2.48 -14.46
C VAL A 106 -9.22 -1.65 -13.21
N PHE A 107 -9.72 -2.32 -12.16
CA PHE A 107 -9.82 -1.77 -10.81
C PHE A 107 -8.66 -2.28 -9.96
N PHE A 108 -7.73 -1.40 -9.60
CA PHE A 108 -6.61 -1.73 -8.71
C PHE A 108 -6.95 -1.39 -7.26
N ALA A 109 -6.92 -2.41 -6.39
CA ALA A 109 -7.07 -2.25 -4.94
C ALA A 109 -5.70 -2.31 -4.26
N VAL A 110 -5.20 -1.17 -3.78
CA VAL A 110 -3.89 -1.04 -3.10
C VAL A 110 -4.03 -0.30 -1.77
N GLY A 111 -3.10 -0.53 -0.85
CA GLY A 111 -3.05 0.23 0.40
C GLY A 111 -2.71 1.71 0.16
N ALA A 112 -3.31 2.63 0.94
CA ALA A 112 -3.12 4.08 0.75
C ALA A 112 -1.65 4.53 0.81
N GLY A 113 -0.81 3.83 1.59
CA GLY A 113 0.63 4.11 1.65
C GLY A 113 1.34 4.02 0.29
N HIS A 114 0.82 3.24 -0.65
CA HIS A 114 1.40 3.11 -2.00
C HIS A 114 1.17 4.34 -2.88
N LEU A 115 0.27 5.26 -2.50
CA LEU A 115 -0.13 6.38 -3.36
C LEU A 115 0.84 7.57 -3.31
N CYS A 116 1.61 7.69 -2.23
CA CYS A 116 2.30 8.91 -1.85
C CYS A 116 3.81 8.88 -2.16
N GLY A 117 4.42 10.07 -2.23
CA GLY A 117 5.88 10.21 -2.48
C GLY A 117 6.27 10.16 -3.96
N GLU A 118 7.55 10.39 -4.25
CA GLU A 118 8.07 10.46 -5.63
C GLU A 118 8.05 9.10 -6.36
N HIS A 119 7.98 8.02 -5.58
CA HIS A 119 7.83 6.62 -6.01
C HIS A 119 6.43 6.07 -5.70
N GLY A 120 5.51 6.91 -5.24
CA GLY A 120 4.10 6.57 -5.09
C GLY A 120 3.40 6.40 -6.43
N LEU A 121 2.37 5.57 -6.48
CA LEU A 121 1.64 5.25 -7.71
C LEU A 121 1.08 6.51 -8.40
N ILE A 122 0.61 7.51 -7.66
CA ILE A 122 0.13 8.77 -8.25
C ILE A 122 1.25 9.49 -9.01
N ALA A 123 2.46 9.55 -8.44
CA ALA A 123 3.60 10.18 -9.09
C ALA A 123 4.10 9.36 -10.29
N LEU A 124 4.12 8.03 -10.16
CA LEU A 124 4.54 7.12 -11.23
C LEU A 124 3.59 7.19 -12.42
N PHE A 125 2.27 7.10 -12.23
CA PHE A 125 1.32 7.22 -13.33
C PHE A 125 1.41 8.56 -14.05
N LYS A 126 1.62 9.67 -13.32
CA LYS A 126 1.86 10.98 -13.95
C LYS A 126 3.13 11.00 -14.79
N LYS A 127 4.21 10.36 -14.33
CA LYS A 127 5.48 10.26 -15.09
C LYS A 127 5.31 9.46 -16.38
N GLU A 128 4.45 8.44 -16.36
CA GLU A 128 4.08 7.63 -17.52
C GLU A 128 3.05 8.32 -18.45
N GLY A 129 2.65 9.56 -18.13
CA GLY A 129 1.80 10.39 -18.99
C GLY A 129 0.30 10.15 -18.83
N PHE A 130 -0.14 9.43 -17.78
CA PHE A 130 -1.56 9.24 -17.51
C PHE A 130 -2.21 10.48 -16.91
N ASP A 131 -3.44 10.76 -17.34
CA ASP A 131 -4.32 11.74 -16.68
C ASP A 131 -4.99 11.10 -15.46
N LEU A 132 -4.89 11.79 -14.32
CA LEU A 132 -5.39 11.28 -13.04
C LEU A 132 -6.49 12.17 -12.51
N LYS A 133 -7.68 11.58 -12.34
CA LYS A 133 -8.85 12.23 -11.76
C LYS A 133 -9.23 11.58 -10.45
N ALA A 134 -9.19 12.35 -9.36
CA ALA A 134 -9.72 11.91 -8.08
C ALA A 134 -11.25 11.73 -8.18
N ILE A 135 -11.74 10.58 -7.72
CA ILE A 135 -13.18 10.31 -7.59
C ILE A 135 -13.56 10.51 -6.13
N LYS A 136 -14.52 11.39 -5.87
CA LYS A 136 -15.13 11.52 -4.54
C LYS A 136 -16.20 10.45 -4.40
N LEU A 137 -16.06 9.62 -3.36
CA LEU A 137 -17.08 8.69 -2.91
C LEU A 137 -18.11 9.40 -2.04
#